data_AF-A0A1D7THI9-F1
#
_entry.id   AF-A0A1D7THI9-F1
#
_cell.length_a   1.000
_cell.length_b   1.000
_cell.length_c   1.000
_cell.angle_alpha   90.00
_cell.angle_beta   90.00
_cell.angle_gamma   90.00
#
_symmetry.space_group_name_H-M   'P 1'
#
loop_
_entity.id
_entity.type
_entity.pdbx_description
1 polymer ?
#
loop_
_entity_poly.entity_id
_entity_poly.type
_entity_poly.pdbx_seq_one_letter_code
_entity_poly.pdbx_strand_id
1 'polypeptide(L)'
;MNDQVKTWAVIASHYIGECFDHCQHLLDQDNSTLDSSVRFISTQLYLDCHFSSESSLILIQEGKEWDADIINRSIIEGTVKYLYMIACDDVSKKERAHEYWYILPKFSAIKRHQRAKDLLDAINGYDDSNWQAIKEQLLSEEKIAEFRSGLNRNERKAIEQKWSFSEIVNEFAKSKQDGLEMLVHLAYNYGMSSHLIHKDGDGVGMVWDRCMREPKRQMAVKLGHSSRIISDICVLSRLRSMYLMKACSEDYKVLSELETKYKHLFSELAMAIENFNKVEYGT
;
A
#
# COMPACT_ATOMS: atom_id res chain seq x y z
N MET A 1 17.98 -19.31 10.29
CA MET A 1 17.38 -18.06 9.75
C MET A 1 18.51 -17.26 9.14
N ASN A 2 18.34 -16.62 7.98
CA ASN A 2 19.46 -15.96 7.30
C ASN A 2 19.72 -14.59 7.94
N ASP A 3 20.85 -14.43 8.64
CA ASP A 3 21.23 -13.20 9.33
C ASP A 3 21.30 -11.99 8.39
N GLN A 4 21.60 -12.22 7.11
CA GLN A 4 21.64 -11.17 6.08
C GLN A 4 20.28 -10.49 5.88
N VAL A 5 19.19 -11.26 5.84
CA VAL A 5 17.83 -10.72 5.64
C VAL A 5 17.40 -9.87 6.83
N LYS A 6 17.77 -10.28 8.04
CA LYS A 6 17.51 -9.50 9.25
C LYS A 6 18.22 -8.16 9.20
N THR A 7 19.51 -8.16 8.83
CA THR A 7 20.28 -6.93 8.68
C THR A 7 19.67 -6.00 7.64
N TRP A 8 19.24 -6.52 6.48
CA TRP A 8 18.56 -5.71 5.48
C TRP A 8 17.25 -5.09 5.99
N ALA A 9 16.42 -5.88 6.68
CA ALA A 9 15.15 -5.38 7.23
C ALA A 9 15.37 -4.24 8.25
N VAL A 10 16.36 -4.37 9.14
CA VAL A 10 16.71 -3.32 10.10
C VAL A 10 17.22 -2.05 9.40
N ILE A 11 18.12 -2.19 8.43
CA ILE A 11 18.65 -1.03 7.70
C ILE A 11 17.54 -0.35 6.89
N ALA A 12 16.63 -1.13 6.30
CA ALA A 12 15.48 -0.61 5.57
C ALA A 12 14.49 0.14 6.48
N SER A 13 14.27 -0.35 7.71
CA SER A 13 13.46 0.35 8.72
C SER A 13 14.06 1.72 9.03
N HIS A 14 15.38 1.81 9.27
CA HIS A 14 16.04 3.11 9.44
C HIS A 14 15.88 4.02 8.21
N TYR A 15 16.00 3.47 6.98
CA TYR A 15 15.82 4.25 5.76
C TYR A 15 14.41 4.84 5.64
N ILE A 16 13.35 4.04 5.87
CA ILE A 16 11.97 4.53 5.78
C ILE A 16 11.61 5.46 6.93
N GLY A 17 12.23 5.27 8.11
CA GLY A 17 12.16 6.19 9.24
C GLY A 17 12.72 7.57 8.87
N GLU A 18 13.94 7.62 8.33
CA GLU A 18 14.54 8.90 7.92
C GLU A 18 13.75 9.58 6.78
N CYS A 19 13.16 8.81 5.86
CA CYS A 19 12.24 9.36 4.86
C CYS A 19 11.02 10.04 5.49
N PHE A 20 10.49 9.47 6.58
CA PHE A 20 9.36 10.03 7.32
C PHE A 20 9.76 11.24 8.15
N ASP A 21 10.90 11.18 8.86
CA ASP A 21 11.39 12.27 9.70
C ASP A 21 11.57 13.57 8.89
N HIS A 22 12.07 13.45 7.65
CA HIS A 22 12.19 14.60 6.74
C HIS A 22 10.86 15.14 6.20
N CYS A 23 9.76 14.45 6.43
CA CYS A 23 8.41 14.85 5.99
C CYS A 23 7.49 15.18 7.16
N GLN A 24 7.89 14.93 8.41
CA GLN A 24 7.03 15.06 9.57
C GLN A 24 6.45 16.49 9.69
N HIS A 25 7.29 17.51 9.51
CA HIS A 25 6.89 18.92 9.59
C HIS A 25 5.90 19.35 8.49
N LEU A 26 5.79 18.59 7.40
CA LEU A 26 4.81 18.81 6.32
C LEU A 26 3.43 18.23 6.67
N LEU A 27 3.40 17.22 7.54
CA LEU A 27 2.20 16.51 7.97
C LEU A 27 1.59 17.12 9.23
N ASP A 28 2.35 17.96 9.94
CA ASP A 28 1.92 18.61 11.17
C ASP A 28 0.75 19.56 10.97
N GLN A 29 -0.13 19.65 11.98
CA GLN A 29 -1.34 20.46 11.92
C GLN A 29 -1.07 21.95 11.69
N ASP A 30 0.12 22.45 12.06
CA ASP A 30 0.50 23.86 11.95
C ASP A 30 1.06 24.23 10.57
N ASN A 31 1.32 23.23 9.71
CA ASN A 31 1.79 23.48 8.35
C ASN A 31 0.66 24.04 7.47
N SER A 32 0.89 25.15 6.77
CA SER A 32 -0.11 25.82 5.93
C SER A 32 0.08 25.61 4.43
N THR A 33 1.08 24.82 4.00
CA THR A 33 1.38 24.60 2.57
C THR A 33 0.31 23.77 1.86
N LEU A 34 -0.32 22.85 2.59
CA LEU A 34 -1.47 22.08 2.12
C LEU A 34 -2.76 22.58 2.79
N ASP A 35 -3.86 22.48 2.05
CA ASP A 35 -5.20 22.63 2.62
C ASP A 35 -5.37 21.68 3.82
N SER A 36 -6.03 22.15 4.90
CA SER A 36 -6.13 21.40 6.15
C SER A 36 -6.79 20.03 5.97
N SER A 37 -7.77 19.90 5.08
CA SER A 37 -8.43 18.63 4.79
C SER A 37 -7.49 17.67 4.05
N VAL A 38 -6.79 18.17 3.03
CA VAL A 38 -5.81 17.39 2.26
C VAL A 38 -4.65 16.95 3.16
N ARG A 39 -4.14 17.85 4.01
CA ARG A 39 -3.07 17.55 4.97
C ARG A 39 -3.50 16.46 5.94
N PHE A 40 -4.67 16.59 6.57
CA PHE A 40 -5.18 15.59 7.50
C PHE A 40 -5.25 14.20 6.85
N ILE A 41 -5.85 14.10 5.66
CA ILE A 41 -5.99 12.84 4.93
C ILE A 41 -4.63 12.30 4.47
N SER A 42 -3.75 13.18 4.01
CA SER A 42 -2.37 12.86 3.66
C SER A 42 -1.63 12.24 4.85
N THR A 43 -1.72 12.85 6.03
CA THR A 43 -1.11 12.34 7.26
C THR A 43 -1.63 10.95 7.60
N GLN A 44 -2.94 10.71 7.56
CA GLN A 44 -3.51 9.39 7.87
C GLN A 44 -3.02 8.32 6.89
N LEU A 45 -3.08 8.58 5.58
CA LEU A 45 -2.62 7.65 4.55
C LEU A 45 -1.12 7.38 4.62
N TYR A 46 -0.32 8.42 4.84
CA TYR A 46 1.13 8.31 4.95
C TYR A 46 1.51 7.41 6.13
N LEU A 47 0.96 7.69 7.32
CA LEU A 47 1.23 6.92 8.53
C LEU A 47 0.79 5.47 8.41
N ASP A 48 -0.40 5.21 7.87
CA ASP A 48 -0.90 3.84 7.66
C ASP A 48 0.02 3.01 6.75
N CYS A 49 0.50 3.62 5.65
CA CYS A 49 1.47 2.99 4.77
C CYS A 49 2.84 2.77 5.46
N HIS A 50 3.28 3.73 6.29
CA HIS A 50 4.54 3.62 7.04
C HIS A 50 4.47 2.50 8.08
N PHE A 51 3.41 2.41 8.89
CA PHE A 51 3.25 1.34 9.87
C PHE A 51 3.09 -0.05 9.24
N SER A 52 2.40 -0.14 8.09
CA SER A 52 2.33 -1.39 7.31
C SER A 52 3.69 -1.79 6.74
N SER A 53 4.51 -0.81 6.36
CA SER A 53 5.90 -1.02 5.90
C SER A 53 6.78 -1.59 7.01
N GLU A 54 6.76 -1.00 8.20
CA GLU A 54 7.45 -1.52 9.39
C GLU A 54 6.99 -2.95 9.74
N SER A 55 5.67 -3.18 9.73
CA SER A 55 5.10 -4.52 9.97
C SER A 55 5.62 -5.57 8.97
N SER A 56 5.74 -5.19 7.69
CA SER A 56 6.27 -6.06 6.65
C SER A 56 7.76 -6.37 6.87
N LEU A 57 8.56 -5.37 7.27
CA LEU A 57 9.98 -5.56 7.57
C LEU A 57 10.19 -6.49 8.78
N ILE A 58 9.35 -6.38 9.82
CA ILE A 58 9.37 -7.32 10.96
C ILE A 58 9.06 -8.75 10.50
N LEU A 59 8.06 -8.94 9.65
CA LEU A 59 7.75 -10.27 9.10
C LEU A 59 8.92 -10.84 8.29
N ILE A 60 9.60 -10.02 7.50
CA ILE A 60 10.78 -10.44 6.74
C ILE A 60 11.92 -10.83 7.68
N GLN A 61 12.15 -10.07 8.75
CA GLN A 61 13.14 -10.38 9.79
C GLN A 61 12.87 -11.75 10.44
N GLU A 62 11.59 -12.11 10.62
CA GLU A 62 11.16 -13.40 11.16
C GLU A 62 11.04 -14.51 10.10
N GLY A 63 11.47 -14.25 8.86
CA GLY A 63 11.45 -15.22 7.76
C GLY A 63 10.04 -15.59 7.30
N LYS A 64 9.10 -14.63 7.36
CA LYS A 64 7.71 -14.73 6.92
C LYS A 64 7.48 -13.93 5.65
N GLU A 65 8.36 -14.08 4.65
CA GLU A 65 8.34 -13.31 3.41
C GLU A 65 7.01 -13.39 2.64
N TRP A 66 6.28 -14.50 2.73
CA TRP A 66 4.98 -14.65 2.07
C TRP A 66 3.89 -13.82 2.73
N ASP A 67 3.86 -13.76 4.06
CA ASP A 67 2.92 -12.93 4.80
C ASP A 67 3.29 -11.44 4.67
N ALA A 68 4.60 -11.14 4.62
CA ALA A 68 5.07 -9.80 4.30
C ALA A 68 4.61 -9.35 2.89
N ASP A 69 4.60 -10.25 1.90
CA ASP A 69 4.13 -9.93 0.55
C ASP A 69 2.62 -9.61 0.50
N ILE A 70 1.84 -10.27 1.37
CA ILE A 70 0.42 -9.97 1.55
C ILE A 70 0.22 -8.54 2.07
N ILE A 71 1.00 -8.13 3.07
CA ILE A 71 0.95 -6.75 3.60
C ILE A 71 1.51 -5.77 2.57
N ASN A 72 2.57 -6.13 1.83
CA ASN A 72 3.14 -5.26 0.81
C ASN A 72 2.14 -4.84 -0.26
N ARG A 73 1.14 -5.69 -0.57
CA ARG A 73 0.03 -5.31 -1.45
C ARG A 73 -0.75 -4.09 -0.94
N SER A 74 -1.06 -4.03 0.37
CA SER A 74 -1.78 -2.87 0.93
C SER A 74 -0.91 -1.62 0.92
N ILE A 75 0.41 -1.74 1.13
CA ILE A 75 1.35 -0.63 1.03
C ILE A 75 1.39 -0.07 -0.40
N ILE A 76 1.46 -0.95 -1.40
CA ILE A 76 1.41 -0.57 -2.82
C ILE A 76 0.11 0.18 -3.12
N GLU A 77 -1.03 -0.38 -2.72
CA GLU A 77 -2.34 0.23 -3.00
C GLU A 77 -2.51 1.57 -2.27
N GLY A 78 -2.13 1.65 -1.00
CA GLY A 78 -2.16 2.87 -0.20
C GLY A 78 -1.24 3.94 -0.79
N THR A 79 -0.03 3.58 -1.21
CA THR A 79 0.90 4.50 -1.87
C THR A 79 0.36 5.01 -3.19
N VAL A 80 -0.17 4.14 -4.05
CA VAL A 80 -0.75 4.56 -5.34
C VAL A 80 -1.92 5.52 -5.13
N LYS A 81 -2.82 5.25 -4.18
CA LYS A 81 -3.92 6.17 -3.82
C LYS A 81 -3.43 7.48 -3.22
N TYR A 82 -2.40 7.42 -2.39
CA TYR A 82 -1.76 8.59 -1.80
C TYR A 82 -1.18 9.51 -2.89
N LEU A 83 -0.35 8.95 -3.76
CA LEU A 83 0.21 9.67 -4.91
C LEU A 83 -0.89 10.22 -5.81
N TYR A 84 -1.96 9.45 -6.04
CA TYR A 84 -3.09 9.91 -6.84
C TYR A 84 -3.74 11.15 -6.24
N MET A 85 -3.91 11.17 -4.93
CA MET A 85 -4.48 12.31 -4.24
C MET A 85 -3.61 13.56 -4.34
N ILE A 86 -2.28 13.43 -4.21
CA ILE A 86 -1.40 14.60 -4.06
C ILE A 86 -0.66 15.03 -5.34
N ALA A 87 -0.52 14.16 -6.34
CA ALA A 87 0.21 14.41 -7.59
C ALA A 87 -0.62 15.15 -8.66
N CYS A 88 -1.42 16.13 -8.24
CA CYS A 88 -2.27 16.95 -9.10
C CYS A 88 -2.28 18.43 -8.67
N ASP A 89 -3.01 19.28 -9.39
CA ASP A 89 -3.22 20.67 -9.00
C ASP A 89 -4.06 20.80 -7.72
N ASP A 90 -4.02 21.96 -7.06
CA ASP A 90 -4.64 22.14 -5.75
C ASP A 90 -6.16 21.99 -5.74
N VAL A 91 -6.84 22.32 -6.84
CA VAL A 91 -8.29 22.13 -6.96
C VAL A 91 -8.58 20.62 -6.99
N SER A 92 -7.86 19.90 -7.85
CA SER A 92 -7.95 18.44 -7.95
C SER A 92 -7.57 17.74 -6.64
N LYS A 93 -6.58 18.24 -5.87
CA LYS A 93 -6.18 17.66 -4.57
C LYS A 93 -7.34 17.67 -3.58
N LYS A 94 -8.05 18.79 -3.45
CA LYS A 94 -9.20 18.92 -2.53
C LYS A 94 -10.34 18.01 -2.94
N GLU A 95 -10.64 17.93 -4.24
CA GLU A 95 -11.68 17.05 -4.77
C GLU A 95 -11.32 15.58 -4.51
N ARG A 96 -10.11 15.14 -4.86
CA ARG A 96 -9.64 13.76 -4.63
C ARG A 96 -9.62 13.42 -3.14
N ALA A 97 -9.15 14.32 -2.29
CA ALA A 97 -9.20 14.13 -0.84
C ALA A 97 -10.64 13.97 -0.33
N HIS A 98 -11.58 14.79 -0.84
CA HIS A 98 -12.98 14.69 -0.48
C HIS A 98 -13.61 13.36 -0.93
N GLU A 99 -13.34 12.94 -2.18
CA GLU A 99 -13.77 11.65 -2.70
C GLU A 99 -13.26 10.49 -1.82
N TYR A 100 -11.97 10.50 -1.53
CA TYR A 100 -11.29 9.45 -0.76
C TYR A 100 -11.86 9.31 0.66
N TRP A 101 -12.01 10.43 1.36
CA TRP A 101 -12.33 10.42 2.79
C TRP A 101 -13.83 10.45 3.09
N TYR A 102 -14.65 11.06 2.22
CA TYR A 102 -16.08 11.24 2.51
C TYR A 102 -17.00 10.50 1.55
N ILE A 103 -16.63 10.29 0.28
CA ILE A 103 -17.53 9.67 -0.71
C ILE A 103 -17.35 8.15 -0.72
N LEU A 104 -16.13 7.65 -0.94
CA LEU A 104 -15.87 6.21 -1.01
C LEU A 104 -16.27 5.46 0.27
N PRO A 105 -16.05 5.99 1.49
CA PRO A 105 -16.45 5.29 2.71
C PRO A 105 -17.97 5.14 2.84
N LYS A 106 -18.77 6.06 2.28
CA LYS A 106 -20.24 5.93 2.25
C LYS A 106 -20.67 4.75 1.40
N PHE A 107 -20.04 4.53 0.24
CA PHE A 107 -20.33 3.38 -0.61
C PHE A 107 -19.97 2.07 0.10
N SER A 108 -18.80 2.05 0.75
CA SER A 108 -18.36 0.91 1.56
C SER A 108 -19.26 0.67 2.77
N ALA A 109 -19.77 1.72 3.43
CA ALA A 109 -20.69 1.61 4.56
C ALA A 109 -22.01 0.94 4.17
N ILE A 110 -22.58 1.25 2.99
CA ILE A 110 -23.77 0.56 2.49
C ILE A 110 -23.50 -0.94 2.27
N LYS A 111 -22.36 -1.29 1.68
CA LYS A 111 -21.97 -2.70 1.47
C LYS A 111 -21.77 -3.43 2.81
N ARG A 112 -21.14 -2.78 3.79
CA ARG A 112 -20.96 -3.32 5.15
C ARG A 112 -22.30 -3.51 5.86
N HIS A 113 -23.21 -2.54 5.76
CA HIS A 113 -24.57 -2.67 6.28
C HIS A 113 -25.27 -3.92 5.73
N GLN A 114 -25.24 -4.13 4.41
CA GLN A 114 -25.89 -5.30 3.81
C GLN A 114 -25.30 -6.61 4.35
N ARG A 115 -23.96 -6.73 4.42
CA ARG A 115 -23.29 -7.93 4.97
C ARG A 115 -23.62 -8.15 6.44
N ALA A 116 -23.67 -7.07 7.23
CA ALA A 116 -24.03 -7.13 8.64
C ALA A 116 -25.49 -7.59 8.82
N LYS A 117 -26.41 -7.05 8.02
CA LYS A 117 -27.82 -7.45 8.00
C LYS A 117 -27.97 -8.93 7.62
N ASP A 118 -27.37 -9.36 6.51
CA ASP A 118 -27.43 -10.75 6.04
C ASP A 118 -26.90 -11.73 7.11
N LEU A 119 -25.83 -11.37 7.83
CA LEU A 119 -25.28 -12.17 8.92
C LEU A 119 -26.26 -12.24 10.11
N LEU A 120 -26.81 -11.11 10.55
CA LEU A 120 -27.73 -11.06 11.70
C LEU A 120 -29.03 -11.79 11.41
N ASP A 121 -29.56 -11.67 10.18
CA ASP A 121 -30.77 -12.36 9.74
C ASP A 121 -30.57 -13.90 9.68
N ALA A 122 -29.35 -14.37 9.44
CA ALA A 122 -29.01 -15.79 9.42
C ALA A 122 -28.86 -16.43 10.81
N ILE A 123 -28.78 -15.63 11.88
CA ILE A 123 -28.53 -16.12 13.25
C ILE A 123 -29.84 -16.11 14.06
N ASN A 124 -30.23 -17.29 14.56
CA ASN A 124 -31.35 -17.40 15.51
C ASN A 124 -30.97 -16.79 16.86
N GLY A 125 -31.73 -15.81 17.36
CA GLY A 125 -31.56 -15.24 18.70
C GLY A 125 -30.57 -14.08 18.80
N TYR A 126 -30.63 -13.12 17.87
CA TYR A 126 -29.71 -11.96 17.83
C TYR A 126 -29.90 -10.92 18.95
N ASP A 127 -30.81 -11.13 19.90
CA ASP A 127 -31.04 -10.19 21.02
C ASP A 127 -29.93 -10.21 22.09
N ASP A 128 -28.92 -11.06 21.89
CA ASP A 128 -27.74 -11.17 22.74
C ASP A 128 -26.75 -10.00 22.53
N SER A 129 -26.07 -9.58 23.60
CA SER A 129 -25.08 -8.49 23.62
C SER A 129 -23.83 -8.82 22.79
N ASN A 130 -23.61 -10.11 22.51
CA ASN A 130 -22.50 -10.63 21.71
C ASN A 130 -22.45 -10.10 20.27
N TRP A 131 -23.55 -9.56 19.73
CA TRP A 131 -23.62 -9.05 18.36
C TRP A 131 -23.59 -7.52 18.24
N GLN A 132 -23.38 -6.81 19.35
CA GLN A 132 -23.48 -5.36 19.39
C GLN A 132 -22.54 -4.65 18.39
N ALA A 133 -21.30 -5.11 18.26
CA ALA A 133 -20.34 -4.54 17.31
C ALA A 133 -20.78 -4.65 15.84
N ILE A 134 -21.56 -5.70 15.49
CA ILE A 134 -22.12 -5.89 14.16
C ILE A 134 -23.41 -5.06 13.99
N LYS A 135 -24.24 -5.00 15.02
CA LYS A 135 -25.45 -4.15 15.05
C LYS A 135 -25.10 -2.67 14.83
N GLU A 136 -23.99 -2.20 15.37
CA GLU A 136 -23.49 -0.83 15.17
C GLU A 136 -23.10 -0.50 13.71
N GLN A 137 -22.91 -1.52 12.86
CA GLN A 137 -22.69 -1.32 11.42
C GLN A 137 -24.00 -1.14 10.65
N LEU A 138 -25.16 -1.37 11.27
CA LEU A 138 -26.45 -1.19 10.62
C LEU A 138 -26.77 0.30 10.46
N LEU A 139 -27.22 0.67 9.26
CA LEU A 139 -27.64 2.01 8.91
C LEU A 139 -29.17 2.08 8.93
N SER A 140 -29.72 3.22 9.31
CA SER A 140 -31.15 3.49 9.09
C SER A 140 -31.44 3.72 7.61
N GLU A 141 -32.70 3.54 7.20
CA GLU A 141 -33.11 3.78 5.81
C GLU A 141 -32.89 5.25 5.40
N GLU A 142 -33.06 6.20 6.32
CA GLU A 142 -32.75 7.62 6.08
C GLU A 142 -31.26 7.81 5.79
N LYS A 143 -30.38 7.14 6.54
CA LYS A 143 -28.93 7.24 6.34
C LYS A 143 -28.48 6.59 5.03
N ILE A 144 -29.12 5.48 4.64
CA ILE A 144 -28.90 4.86 3.33
C ILE A 144 -29.35 5.81 2.21
N ALA A 145 -30.52 6.44 2.34
CA ALA A 145 -31.00 7.42 1.38
C ALA A 145 -30.06 8.63 1.28
N GLU A 146 -29.58 9.16 2.42
CA GLU A 146 -28.58 10.23 2.48
C GLU A 146 -27.29 9.84 1.73
N PHE A 147 -26.73 8.65 1.99
CA PHE A 147 -25.50 8.19 1.32
C PHE A 147 -25.67 7.95 -0.18
N ARG A 148 -26.89 7.69 -0.63
CA ARG A 148 -27.25 7.53 -2.04
C ARG A 148 -27.62 8.86 -2.72
N SER A 149 -27.92 9.89 -1.94
CA SER A 149 -28.34 11.19 -2.46
C SER A 149 -27.20 11.86 -3.25
N GLY A 150 -27.56 12.57 -4.32
CA GLY A 150 -26.61 13.33 -5.13
C GLY A 150 -25.78 12.53 -6.14
N LEU A 151 -25.78 11.19 -6.11
CA LEU A 151 -25.07 10.36 -7.09
C LEU A 151 -25.90 9.17 -7.57
N ASN A 152 -26.07 9.04 -8.87
CA ASN A 152 -26.69 7.89 -9.52
C ASN A 152 -25.74 6.66 -9.54
N ARG A 153 -26.26 5.49 -9.89
CA ARG A 153 -25.49 4.23 -9.88
C ARG A 153 -24.24 4.29 -10.78
N ASN A 154 -24.32 4.94 -11.93
CA ASN A 154 -23.22 5.03 -12.87
C ASN A 154 -22.12 5.96 -12.35
N GLU A 155 -22.49 7.09 -11.76
CA GLU A 155 -21.54 8.03 -11.12
C GLU A 155 -20.79 7.36 -9.97
N ARG A 156 -21.48 6.60 -9.11
CA ARG A 156 -20.82 5.85 -8.03
C ARG A 156 -19.82 4.85 -8.58
N LYS A 157 -20.20 4.09 -9.61
CA LYS A 157 -19.30 3.12 -10.25
C LYS A 157 -18.09 3.82 -10.89
N ALA A 158 -18.28 4.98 -11.50
CA ALA A 158 -17.20 5.76 -12.08
C ALA A 158 -16.20 6.23 -11.01
N ILE A 159 -16.69 6.72 -9.86
CA ILE A 159 -15.82 7.11 -8.73
C ILE A 159 -15.09 5.88 -8.16
N GLU A 160 -15.77 4.75 -7.95
CA GLU A 160 -15.11 3.52 -7.50
C GLU A 160 -14.04 3.03 -8.49
N GLN A 161 -14.32 3.11 -9.80
CA GLN A 161 -13.36 2.74 -10.84
C GLN A 161 -12.16 3.69 -10.87
N LYS A 162 -12.40 5.01 -10.79
CA LYS A 162 -11.36 6.05 -10.72
C LYS A 162 -10.36 5.78 -9.60
N TRP A 163 -10.84 5.29 -8.46
CA TRP A 163 -10.01 4.95 -7.29
C TRP A 163 -9.51 3.50 -7.25
N SER A 164 -9.79 2.70 -8.29
CA SER A 164 -9.27 1.35 -8.40
C SER A 164 -7.77 1.40 -8.72
N PHE A 165 -7.02 0.44 -8.16
CA PHE A 165 -5.57 0.34 -8.38
C PHE A 165 -5.21 0.35 -9.87
N SER A 166 -5.90 -0.46 -10.68
CA SER A 166 -5.63 -0.58 -12.11
C SER A 166 -5.89 0.72 -12.87
N GLU A 167 -6.95 1.47 -12.54
CA GLU A 167 -7.25 2.74 -13.21
C GLU A 167 -6.19 3.80 -12.88
N ILE A 168 -5.83 3.94 -11.59
CA ILE A 168 -4.81 4.90 -11.16
C ILE A 168 -3.46 4.60 -11.83
N VAL A 169 -3.04 3.33 -11.80
CA VAL A 169 -1.75 2.92 -12.39
C VAL A 169 -1.75 3.14 -13.91
N ASN A 170 -2.87 2.91 -14.59
CA ASN A 170 -3.01 3.22 -16.02
C ASN A 170 -3.01 4.73 -16.30
N GLU A 171 -3.57 5.56 -15.41
CA GLU A 171 -3.48 7.02 -15.49
C GLU A 171 -2.01 7.47 -15.35
N PHE A 172 -1.29 6.93 -14.37
CA PHE A 172 0.13 7.20 -14.15
C PHE A 172 1.02 6.77 -15.31
N ALA A 173 0.78 5.59 -15.89
CA ALA A 173 1.51 5.09 -17.07
C ALA A 173 1.37 6.02 -18.28
N LYS A 174 0.25 6.75 -18.38
CA LYS A 174 -0.01 7.73 -19.44
C LYS A 174 0.44 9.14 -19.06
N SER A 175 0.75 9.36 -17.78
CA SER A 175 1.22 10.65 -17.28
C SER A 175 2.66 10.87 -17.77
N LYS A 176 2.98 12.08 -18.21
CA LYS A 176 4.37 12.49 -18.49
C LYS A 176 5.08 12.96 -17.21
N GLN A 177 4.66 12.45 -16.05
CA GLN A 177 5.24 12.83 -14.77
C GLN A 177 6.34 11.84 -14.41
N ASP A 178 7.56 12.36 -14.31
CA ASP A 178 8.75 11.57 -13.99
C ASP A 178 8.52 10.71 -12.73
N GLY A 179 8.81 9.41 -12.87
CA GLY A 179 8.69 8.41 -11.82
C GLY A 179 7.32 7.76 -11.64
N LEU A 180 6.20 8.43 -12.01
CA LEU A 180 4.87 7.80 -11.90
C LEU A 180 4.63 6.76 -13.00
N GLU A 181 5.16 6.99 -14.20
CA GLU A 181 5.01 6.06 -15.32
C GLU A 181 5.53 4.64 -14.98
N MET A 182 6.57 4.56 -14.14
CA MET A 182 7.18 3.30 -13.71
C MET A 182 6.30 2.49 -12.75
N LEU A 183 5.27 3.11 -12.14
CA LEU A 183 4.36 2.41 -11.23
C LEU A 183 3.51 1.36 -11.95
N VAL A 184 3.45 1.40 -13.29
CA VAL A 184 2.84 0.33 -14.09
C VAL A 184 3.47 -1.03 -13.83
N HIS A 185 4.77 -1.07 -13.51
CA HIS A 185 5.47 -2.31 -13.22
C HIS A 185 5.02 -2.97 -11.91
N LEU A 186 4.41 -2.21 -10.98
CA LEU A 186 3.84 -2.76 -9.75
C LEU A 186 2.60 -3.62 -10.03
N ALA A 187 1.94 -3.47 -11.18
CA ALA A 187 0.72 -4.20 -11.51
C ALA A 187 0.94 -5.72 -11.54
N TYR A 188 2.12 -6.17 -11.97
CA TYR A 188 2.47 -7.58 -11.95
C TYR A 188 2.51 -8.14 -10.52
N ASN A 189 3.28 -7.52 -9.63
CA ASN A 189 3.40 -7.97 -8.24
C ASN A 189 2.08 -7.81 -7.46
N TYR A 190 1.31 -6.75 -7.75
CA TYR A 190 -0.03 -6.57 -7.20
C TYR A 190 -0.98 -7.72 -7.59
N GLY A 191 -0.94 -8.16 -8.87
CA GLY A 191 -1.68 -9.33 -9.33
C GLY A 191 -1.23 -10.61 -8.64
N MET A 192 0.09 -10.86 -8.59
CA MET A 192 0.66 -12.07 -7.98
C MET A 192 0.33 -12.20 -6.49
N SER A 193 0.41 -11.10 -5.73
CA SER A 193 0.02 -11.10 -4.31
C SER A 193 -1.47 -11.39 -4.08
N SER A 194 -2.33 -11.18 -5.09
CA SER A 194 -3.75 -11.54 -5.01
C SER A 194 -3.96 -13.04 -4.88
N HIS A 195 -3.18 -13.86 -5.61
CA HIS A 195 -3.19 -15.31 -5.47
C HIS A 195 -2.82 -15.75 -4.05
N LEU A 196 -1.80 -15.12 -3.46
CA LEU A 196 -1.35 -15.39 -2.09
C LEU A 196 -2.41 -15.03 -1.04
N ILE A 197 -3.16 -13.94 -1.26
CA ILE A 197 -4.22 -13.47 -0.36
C ILE A 197 -5.43 -14.40 -0.41
N HIS A 198 -5.84 -14.80 -1.61
CA HIS A 198 -7.01 -15.64 -1.79
C HIS A 198 -6.73 -17.12 -1.53
N LYS A 199 -5.46 -17.51 -1.32
CA LYS A 199 -5.03 -18.90 -1.12
C LYS A 199 -5.56 -19.81 -2.23
N ASP A 200 -5.58 -19.31 -3.45
CA ASP A 200 -5.97 -20.11 -4.60
C ASP A 200 -4.87 -21.11 -4.98
N GLY A 201 -5.17 -21.96 -5.96
CA GLY A 201 -4.25 -23.01 -6.39
C GLY A 201 -2.88 -22.48 -6.85
N ASP A 202 -2.86 -21.31 -7.49
CA ASP A 202 -1.62 -20.67 -7.93
C ASP A 202 -0.83 -20.16 -6.73
N GLY A 203 -1.47 -19.46 -5.79
CA GLY A 203 -0.83 -18.93 -4.60
C GLY A 203 -0.26 -20.03 -3.70
N VAL A 204 -1.02 -21.10 -3.45
CA VAL A 204 -0.55 -22.26 -2.68
C VAL A 204 0.54 -23.01 -3.44
N GLY A 205 0.37 -23.20 -4.75
CA GLY A 205 1.33 -23.87 -5.63
C GLY A 205 2.68 -23.16 -5.68
N MET A 206 2.71 -21.83 -5.70
CA MET A 206 3.94 -21.04 -5.66
C MET A 206 4.74 -21.26 -4.38
N VAL A 207 4.07 -21.30 -3.23
CA VAL A 207 4.72 -21.56 -1.93
C VAL A 207 5.28 -22.97 -1.91
N TRP A 208 4.46 -23.95 -2.30
CA TRP A 208 4.85 -25.35 -2.36
C TRP A 208 6.05 -25.59 -3.28
N ASP A 209 6.03 -25.04 -4.50
CA ASP A 209 7.13 -25.12 -5.46
C ASP A 209 8.45 -24.67 -4.82
N ARG A 210 8.47 -23.49 -4.18
CA ARG A 210 9.70 -22.97 -3.55
C ARG A 210 10.16 -23.81 -2.35
N CYS A 211 9.25 -24.42 -1.61
CA CYS A 211 9.58 -25.34 -0.53
C CYS A 211 10.23 -26.64 -1.03
N MET A 212 9.88 -27.09 -2.24
CA MET A 212 10.37 -28.34 -2.83
C MET A 212 11.67 -28.19 -3.64
N ARG A 213 12.19 -26.97 -3.79
CA ARG A 213 13.45 -26.73 -4.51
C ARG A 213 14.66 -27.25 -3.74
N GLU A 214 15.69 -27.63 -4.48
CA GLU A 214 17.01 -27.95 -3.94
C GLU A 214 17.57 -26.81 -3.05
N PRO A 215 18.32 -27.10 -1.97
CA PRO A 215 18.67 -26.12 -0.94
C PRO A 215 19.30 -24.81 -1.46
N LYS A 216 20.18 -24.90 -2.47
CA LYS A 216 20.82 -23.73 -3.07
C LYS A 216 19.80 -22.83 -3.80
N ARG A 217 18.90 -23.42 -4.57
CA ARG A 217 17.84 -22.70 -5.30
C ARG A 217 16.81 -22.13 -4.35
N GLN A 218 16.45 -22.88 -3.32
CA GLN A 218 15.56 -22.43 -2.26
C GLN A 218 16.11 -21.20 -1.53
N MET A 219 17.39 -21.21 -1.16
CA MET A 219 18.03 -20.05 -0.52
C MET A 219 18.08 -18.84 -1.45
N ALA A 220 18.46 -19.04 -2.72
CA ALA A 220 18.54 -17.96 -3.70
C ALA A 220 17.16 -17.31 -3.95
N VAL A 221 16.10 -18.09 -4.13
CA VAL A 221 14.74 -17.55 -4.34
C VAL A 221 14.20 -16.87 -3.08
N LYS A 222 14.51 -17.38 -1.88
CA LYS A 222 14.14 -16.75 -0.62
C LYS A 222 14.79 -15.37 -0.49
N LEU A 223 16.10 -15.30 -0.73
CA LEU A 223 16.85 -14.04 -0.70
C LEU A 223 16.33 -13.04 -1.73
N GLY A 224 16.13 -13.46 -2.98
CA GLY A 224 15.58 -12.60 -4.03
C GLY A 224 14.15 -12.13 -3.75
N HIS A 225 13.31 -12.95 -3.12
CA HIS A 225 11.96 -12.55 -2.73
C HIS A 225 11.97 -11.54 -1.59
N SER A 226 12.73 -11.80 -0.53
CA SER A 226 12.88 -10.85 0.57
C SER A 226 13.49 -9.53 0.10
N SER A 227 14.52 -9.59 -0.76
CA SER A 227 15.16 -8.36 -1.25
C SER A 227 14.22 -7.51 -2.10
N ARG A 228 13.39 -8.13 -2.94
CA ARG A 228 12.34 -7.42 -3.69
C ARG A 228 11.36 -6.72 -2.76
N ILE A 229 10.81 -7.41 -1.75
CA ILE A 229 9.82 -6.79 -0.84
C ILE A 229 10.45 -5.60 -0.09
N ILE A 230 11.68 -5.77 0.42
CA ILE A 230 12.41 -4.67 1.08
C ILE A 230 12.61 -3.50 0.12
N SER A 231 13.04 -3.78 -1.12
CA SER A 231 13.22 -2.75 -2.15
C SER A 231 11.93 -2.01 -2.45
N ASP A 232 10.81 -2.73 -2.61
CA ASP A 232 9.49 -2.12 -2.84
C ASP A 232 9.12 -1.18 -1.70
N ILE A 233 9.29 -1.61 -0.44
CA ILE A 233 9.01 -0.80 0.76
C ILE A 233 9.83 0.50 0.75
N CYS A 234 11.14 0.42 0.50
CA CYS A 234 12.02 1.59 0.44
C CYS A 234 11.59 2.55 -0.69
N VAL A 235 11.38 2.04 -1.90
CA VAL A 235 10.97 2.86 -3.06
C VAL A 235 9.62 3.53 -2.82
N LEU A 236 8.63 2.80 -2.30
CA LEU A 236 7.31 3.34 -2.02
C LEU A 236 7.36 4.42 -0.92
N SER A 237 8.17 4.22 0.12
CA SER A 237 8.39 5.25 1.16
C SER A 237 9.01 6.51 0.58
N ARG A 238 10.05 6.36 -0.24
CA ARG A 238 10.69 7.47 -0.93
C ARG A 238 9.71 8.23 -1.83
N LEU A 239 8.90 7.51 -2.60
CA LEU A 239 7.91 8.14 -3.49
C LEU A 239 6.87 8.94 -2.72
N ARG A 240 6.36 8.41 -1.60
CA ARG A 240 5.44 9.16 -0.72
C ARG A 240 6.09 10.45 -0.23
N SER A 241 7.32 10.37 0.31
CA SER A 241 8.06 11.56 0.77
C SER A 241 8.32 12.56 -0.35
N MET A 242 8.75 12.10 -1.51
CA MET A 242 9.09 12.98 -2.65
C MET A 242 7.88 13.75 -3.14
N TYR A 243 6.73 13.07 -3.31
CA TYR A 243 5.52 13.72 -3.78
C TYR A 243 4.88 14.62 -2.72
N LEU A 244 5.05 14.31 -1.43
CA LEU A 244 4.66 15.22 -0.35
C LEU A 244 5.49 16.50 -0.36
N MET A 245 6.82 16.39 -0.38
CA MET A 245 7.72 17.55 -0.51
C MET A 245 7.38 18.38 -1.74
N LYS A 246 7.17 17.74 -2.89
CA LYS A 246 6.76 18.41 -4.13
C LYS A 246 5.41 19.12 -3.99
N ALA A 247 4.42 18.50 -3.36
CA ALA A 247 3.11 19.10 -3.12
C ALA A 247 3.19 20.31 -2.18
N CYS A 248 4.17 20.33 -1.27
CA CYS A 248 4.47 21.43 -0.34
C CYS A 248 5.49 22.44 -0.90
N SER A 249 5.92 22.29 -2.16
CA SER A 249 6.97 23.12 -2.79
C SER A 249 8.33 23.10 -2.06
N GLU A 250 8.67 22.00 -1.38
CA GLU A 250 9.97 21.78 -0.77
C GLU A 250 10.95 21.01 -1.69
N ASP A 251 12.24 21.27 -1.51
CA ASP A 251 13.30 20.53 -2.20
C ASP A 251 13.40 19.10 -1.65
N TYR A 252 13.48 18.13 -2.55
CA TYR A 252 13.60 16.70 -2.22
C TYR A 252 15.00 16.15 -2.50
N LYS A 253 16.04 16.99 -2.62
CA LYS A 253 17.44 16.54 -2.73
C LYS A 253 17.93 15.71 -1.54
N VAL A 254 17.47 16.02 -0.32
CA VAL A 254 17.79 15.25 0.89
C VAL A 254 17.50 13.76 0.73
N LEU A 255 16.48 13.48 -0.06
CA LEU A 255 15.94 12.17 -0.34
C LEU A 255 16.90 11.37 -1.26
N SER A 256 17.70 12.04 -2.10
CA SER A 256 18.82 11.44 -2.86
C SER A 256 20.10 11.30 -2.03
N GLU A 257 20.31 12.18 -1.03
CA GLU A 257 21.39 12.03 -0.05
C GLU A 257 21.16 10.78 0.81
N LEU A 258 19.91 10.50 1.19
CA LEU A 258 19.53 9.24 1.84
C LEU A 258 19.84 8.03 0.95
N GLU A 259 19.48 8.03 -0.33
CA GLU A 259 19.85 6.92 -1.23
C GLU A 259 21.37 6.69 -1.26
N THR A 260 22.15 7.77 -1.26
CA THR A 260 23.62 7.68 -1.23
C THR A 260 24.12 7.12 0.10
N LYS A 261 23.56 7.56 1.23
CA LYS A 261 23.88 7.05 2.58
C LYS A 261 23.58 5.56 2.71
N TYR A 262 22.46 5.11 2.13
CA TYR A 262 21.99 3.72 2.20
C TYR A 262 22.38 2.88 0.97
N LYS A 263 23.29 3.36 0.11
CA LYS A 263 23.69 2.68 -1.14
C LYS A 263 24.10 1.22 -0.96
N HIS A 264 24.71 0.89 0.19
CA HIS A 264 25.12 -0.48 0.48
C HIS A 264 23.91 -1.41 0.58
N LEU A 265 22.81 -0.97 1.21
CA LEU A 265 21.57 -1.75 1.27
C LEU A 265 21.10 -2.06 -0.15
N PHE A 266 20.91 -1.03 -0.98
CA PHE A 266 20.40 -1.21 -2.33
C PHE A 266 21.30 -2.09 -3.22
N SER A 267 22.63 -1.96 -3.06
CA SER A 267 23.60 -2.84 -3.74
C SER A 267 23.41 -4.30 -3.35
N GLU A 268 23.27 -4.60 -2.06
CA GLU A 268 23.05 -5.96 -1.57
C GLU A 268 21.72 -6.55 -2.04
N LEU A 269 20.65 -5.73 -2.02
CA LEU A 269 19.34 -6.14 -2.50
C LEU A 269 19.38 -6.48 -4.00
N ALA A 270 20.09 -5.68 -4.80
CA ALA A 270 20.29 -5.93 -6.23
C ALA A 270 21.10 -7.22 -6.46
N MET A 271 22.21 -7.41 -5.74
CA MET A 271 23.02 -8.62 -5.81
C MET A 271 22.22 -9.89 -5.46
N ALA A 272 21.26 -9.81 -4.54
CA ALA A 272 20.38 -10.92 -4.20
C ALA A 272 19.46 -11.32 -5.36
N ILE A 273 18.94 -10.34 -6.09
CA ILE A 273 18.11 -10.55 -7.30
C ILE A 273 18.96 -11.14 -8.43
N GLU A 274 20.16 -10.60 -8.66
CA GLU A 274 21.11 -11.12 -9.65
C GLU A 274 21.51 -12.57 -9.33
N ASN A 275 21.82 -12.86 -8.06
CA ASN A 275 22.13 -14.21 -7.63
C ASN A 275 20.94 -15.17 -7.81
N PHE A 276 19.71 -14.73 -7.54
CA PHE A 276 18.53 -15.52 -7.85
C PHE A 276 18.47 -15.87 -9.35
N ASN A 277 18.60 -14.88 -10.23
CA ASN A 277 18.54 -15.10 -11.68
C ASN A 277 19.66 -16.06 -12.15
N LYS A 278 20.88 -15.87 -11.64
CA LYS A 278 22.02 -16.73 -11.97
C LYS A 278 21.82 -18.17 -11.50
N VAL A 279 21.30 -18.37 -10.29
CA VAL A 279 21.09 -19.71 -9.73
C VAL A 279 19.92 -20.42 -10.39
N GLU A 280 18.87 -19.68 -10.76
CA GLU A 280 17.63 -20.25 -11.29
C GLU A 280 17.65 -20.45 -12.80
N TYR A 281 18.26 -19.51 -13.53
CA TYR A 281 18.20 -19.44 -14.99
C TYR A 281 19.57 -19.44 -15.68
N GLY A 282 20.66 -19.33 -14.91
CA GLY A 282 22.02 -19.29 -15.47
C GLY A 282 22.37 -17.98 -16.19
N THR A 283 21.58 -16.93 -15.98
CA THR A 283 21.75 -15.59 -16.57
C THR A 283 22.39 -14.63 -15.58
#